data_AF-A0A9E2HE54-F1
#
_entry.id   AF-A0A9E2HE54-F1
#
_cell.length_a   1.000
_cell.length_b   1.000
_cell.length_c   1.000
_cell.angle_alpha   90.00
_cell.angle_beta   90.00
_cell.angle_gamma   90.00
#
_symmetry.space_group_name_H-M   'P 1'
#
loop_
_entity.id
_entity.type
_entity.pdbx_description
1 polymer ?
#
loop_
_entity_poly.entity_id
_entity_poly.type
_entity_poly.pdbx_seq_one_letter_code
_entity_poly.pdbx_strand_id
1 'polypeptide(L)'
;MAQLIKYLKVLGKRIYRPIKPLANPLLKKLKLIYLLIALLIIGGVGNYQYWTEKKAYEESLRQKAVIEQEISLWEKVIETKPEYRDVLLRLALLNWRIFNNDKAEEYWQKANNLDPNKE
;
A
#
# COMPACT_ATOMS: atom_id res chain seq x y z
N MET A 1 -12.02 -49.37 -3.07
CA MET A 1 -11.34 -48.13 -3.52
C MET A 1 -9.91 -48.35 -4.04
N ALA A 2 -8.99 -48.96 -3.27
CA ALA A 2 -7.60 -49.15 -3.69
C ALA A 2 -7.41 -49.98 -4.98
N GLN A 3 -8.21 -51.04 -5.17
CA GLN A 3 -8.15 -51.88 -6.38
C GLN A 3 -8.61 -51.13 -7.65
N LEU A 4 -9.65 -50.29 -7.54
CA LEU A 4 -10.15 -49.47 -8.64
C LEU A 4 -9.09 -48.47 -9.11
N ILE A 5 -8.40 -47.81 -8.19
CA ILE A 5 -7.30 -46.88 -8.50
C ILE A 5 -6.15 -47.61 -9.22
N LYS A 6 -5.79 -48.83 -8.78
CA LYS A 6 -4.77 -49.66 -9.41
C LYS A 6 -5.15 -50.02 -10.85
N TYR A 7 -6.42 -50.40 -11.07
CA TYR A 7 -6.94 -50.72 -12.40
C TYR A 7 -6.91 -49.51 -13.34
N LEU A 8 -7.44 -48.37 -12.89
CA LEU A 8 -7.45 -47.13 -13.67
C LEU A 8 -6.04 -46.68 -14.08
N LYS A 9 -5.05 -46.83 -13.19
CA LYS A 9 -3.64 -46.52 -13.48
C LYS A 9 -3.04 -47.41 -14.57
N VAL A 10 -3.40 -48.70 -14.58
CA VAL A 10 -2.95 -49.65 -15.61
C VAL A 10 -3.62 -49.36 -16.95
N LEU A 11 -4.94 -49.13 -16.94
CA LEU A 11 -5.72 -48.79 -18.13
C LEU A 11 -5.21 -47.51 -18.80
N GLY A 12 -4.98 -46.45 -18.01
CA GLY A 12 -4.43 -45.19 -18.50
C GLY A 12 -3.04 -45.35 -19.13
N LYS A 13 -2.16 -46.18 -18.55
CA LYS A 13 -0.85 -46.50 -19.15
C LYS A 13 -0.97 -47.23 -20.48
N ARG A 14 -1.95 -48.14 -20.61
CA ARG A 14 -2.18 -48.92 -21.84
C ARG A 14 -2.68 -48.04 -22.97
N ILE A 15 -3.53 -47.06 -22.67
CA ILE A 15 -4.07 -46.09 -23.64
C ILE A 15 -3.02 -45.02 -24.01
N TYR A 16 -2.22 -44.54 -23.04
CA TYR A 16 -1.22 -43.50 -23.29
C TYR A 16 0.01 -43.97 -24.09
N ARG A 17 0.45 -45.22 -23.90
CA ARG A 17 1.64 -45.77 -24.60
C ARG A 17 1.61 -45.66 -26.13
N PRO A 18 0.55 -46.06 -26.85
CA PRO A 18 0.51 -46.00 -28.31
C PRO A 18 0.50 -44.57 -28.86
N ILE A 19 -0.15 -43.64 -28.15
CA ILE A 19 -0.24 -42.23 -28.55
C ILE A 19 0.91 -41.38 -27.99
N LYS A 20 1.78 -41.94 -27.16
CA LYS A 20 2.90 -41.25 -26.50
C LYS A 20 3.77 -40.39 -27.45
N PRO A 21 4.23 -40.86 -28.63
CA PRO A 21 5.09 -40.05 -29.50
C PRO A 21 4.39 -38.79 -30.04
N LEU A 22 3.06 -38.85 -30.24
CA LEU A 22 2.24 -37.73 -30.70
C LEU A 22 1.81 -36.82 -29.54
N ALA A 23 1.43 -37.41 -28.40
CA ALA A 23 0.94 -36.69 -27.23
C ALA A 23 2.04 -35.95 -26.47
N ASN A 24 3.26 -36.50 -26.39
CA ASN A 24 4.36 -35.91 -25.61
C ASN A 24 4.77 -34.50 -26.07
N PRO A 25 4.99 -34.20 -27.36
CA PRO A 25 5.30 -32.83 -27.80
C PRO A 25 4.14 -31.85 -27.54
N LEU A 26 2.89 -32.29 -27.69
CA LEU A 26 1.71 -31.48 -27.41
C LEU A 26 1.56 -31.16 -25.92
N LEU A 27 1.74 -32.16 -25.05
CA LEU A 27 1.72 -31.99 -23.60
C LEU A 27 2.85 -31.08 -23.12
N LYS A 28 4.05 -31.15 -23.73
CA LYS A 28 5.15 -30.22 -23.44
C LYS A 28 4.79 -28.78 -23.81
N LYS A 29 4.19 -28.55 -24.98
CA LYS A 29 3.71 -27.22 -25.40
C LYS A 29 2.62 -26.70 -24.44
N LEU A 30 1.66 -27.55 -24.07
CA LEU A 30 0.60 -27.18 -23.12
C LEU A 30 1.17 -26.79 -21.74
N LYS A 31 2.13 -27.57 -21.23
CA LYS A 31 2.84 -27.26 -19.99
C LYS A 31 3.62 -25.94 -20.09
N LEU A 32 4.28 -25.70 -21.21
CA LEU A 32 5.00 -24.44 -21.46
C LEU A 32 4.04 -23.24 -21.46
N ILE A 33 2.89 -23.36 -22.14
CA ILE A 33 1.86 -22.32 -22.15
C ILE A 33 1.35 -22.02 -20.73
N TYR A 34 1.08 -23.06 -19.94
CA TYR A 34 0.64 -22.88 -18.56
C TYR A 34 1.69 -22.18 -17.69
N LEU A 35 2.97 -22.51 -17.87
CA LEU A 35 4.07 -21.82 -17.18
C LEU A 35 4.17 -20.35 -17.58
N LEU A 36 3.99 -20.02 -18.86
CA LEU A 36 3.99 -18.63 -19.32
C LEU A 36 2.79 -17.84 -18.77
N ILE A 37 1.59 -18.44 -18.75
CA ILE A 37 0.41 -17.82 -18.13
C ILE A 37 0.64 -17.57 -16.64
N ALA A 38 1.21 -18.56 -15.93
CA ALA A 38 1.54 -18.40 -14.51
C ALA A 38 2.51 -17.25 -14.26
N LEU A 39 3.55 -17.10 -15.09
CA LEU A 39 4.49 -15.98 -15.01
C LEU A 39 3.82 -14.63 -15.27
N LEU A 40 2.92 -14.56 -16.26
CA LEU A 40 2.15 -13.34 -16.55
C LEU A 40 1.22 -12.96 -15.40
N ILE A 41 0.59 -13.94 -14.75
CA ILE A 41 -0.26 -13.69 -13.58
C ILE A 41 0.59 -13.16 -12.43
N ILE A 42 1.74 -13.78 -12.13
CA ILE A 42 2.64 -13.32 -11.07
C ILE A 42 3.12 -11.88 -11.34
N GLY A 43 3.54 -11.59 -12.58
CA GLY A 43 3.95 -10.25 -12.97
C GLY A 43 2.80 -9.24 -12.91
N GLY A 44 1.60 -9.62 -13.36
CA GLY A 44 0.41 -8.78 -13.34
C GLY A 44 -0.08 -8.45 -11.92
N VAL A 45 -0.11 -9.44 -11.03
CA VAL A 45 -0.50 -9.27 -9.61
C VAL A 45 0.51 -8.38 -8.89
N GLY A 46 1.81 -8.62 -9.07
CA GLY A 46 2.85 -7.77 -8.48
C GLY A 46 2.77 -6.33 -8.98
N ASN A 47 2.54 -6.13 -10.28
CA ASN A 47 2.38 -4.81 -10.88
C ASN A 47 1.12 -4.10 -10.37
N TYR A 48 0.01 -4.82 -10.19
CA TYR A 48 -1.22 -4.27 -9.62
C TYR A 48 -1.00 -3.79 -8.18
N GLN A 49 -0.41 -4.62 -7.32
CA GLN A 49 -0.11 -4.24 -5.94
C GLN A 49 0.81 -3.01 -5.89
N TYR A 50 1.88 -3.01 -6.67
CA TYR A 50 2.80 -1.88 -6.78
C TYR A 50 2.08 -0.57 -7.17
N TRP A 51 1.19 -0.62 -8.16
CA TRP A 51 0.42 0.56 -8.57
C TRP A 51 -0.51 1.08 -7.48
N THR A 52 -1.13 0.19 -6.72
CA THR A 52 -2.00 0.59 -5.61
C THR A 52 -1.24 1.27 -4.48
N GLU A 53 -0.10 0.70 -4.06
CA GLU A 53 0.76 1.28 -3.03
C GLU A 53 1.35 2.62 -3.47
N LYS A 54 1.83 2.70 -4.72
CA LYS A 54 2.34 3.94 -5.30
C LYS A 54 1.28 5.04 -5.31
N LYS A 55 0.05 4.73 -5.72
CA LYS A 55 -1.05 5.71 -5.72
C LYS A 55 -1.38 6.20 -4.30
N ALA A 56 -1.40 5.29 -3.32
CA ALA A 56 -1.64 5.65 -1.92
C ALA A 56 -0.51 6.55 -1.37
N TYR A 57 0.73 6.27 -1.74
CA TYR A 57 1.89 7.10 -1.38
C TYR A 57 1.84 8.50 -2.04
N GLU A 58 1.49 8.58 -3.32
CA GLU A 58 1.34 9.87 -4.00
C GLU A 58 0.23 10.72 -3.36
N GLU A 59 -0.87 10.09 -2.97
CA GLU A 59 -1.97 10.76 -2.27
C GLU A 59 -1.55 11.26 -0.88
N SER A 60 -0.79 10.47 -0.12
CA SER A 60 -0.28 10.91 1.18
C SER A 60 0.68 12.09 1.07
N LEU A 61 1.54 12.12 0.04
CA LEU A 61 2.39 13.27 -0.26
C LEU A 61 1.58 14.52 -0.61
N ARG A 62 0.51 14.38 -1.41
CA ARG A 62 -0.38 15.50 -1.73
C ARG A 62 -1.04 16.05 -0.47
N GLN A 63 -1.57 15.19 0.39
CA GLN A 63 -2.19 15.59 1.65
C GLN A 63 -1.19 16.31 2.56
N LYS A 64 0.04 15.79 2.66
CA LYS A 64 1.13 16.46 3.40
C LYS A 64 1.39 17.87 2.85
N ALA A 65 1.50 18.01 1.53
CA ALA A 65 1.74 19.30 0.89
C ALA A 65 0.60 20.32 1.15
N VAL A 66 -0.66 19.86 1.15
CA VAL A 66 -1.81 20.73 1.51
C VAL A 66 -1.70 21.20 2.96
N ILE A 67 -1.35 20.31 3.89
CA ILE A 67 -1.18 20.67 5.31
C ILE A 67 -0.01 21.65 5.48
N GLU A 68 1.11 21.45 4.77
CA GLU A 68 2.25 22.38 4.80
C GLU A 68 1.88 23.79 4.29
N GLN A 69 1.07 23.87 3.23
CA GLN A 69 0.53 25.14 2.75
C GLN A 69 -0.37 25.80 3.79
N GLU A 70 -1.22 25.03 4.45
CA GLU A 70 -2.08 25.52 5.52
C GLU A 70 -1.27 26.02 6.71
N ILE A 71 -0.23 25.30 7.13
CA ILE A 71 0.71 25.74 8.18
C ILE A 71 1.31 27.09 7.82
N SER A 72 1.80 27.28 6.60
CA SER A 72 2.39 28.55 6.15
C SER A 72 1.41 29.72 6.24
N LEU A 73 0.12 29.49 5.97
CA LEU A 73 -0.91 30.52 6.11
C LEU A 73 -1.13 30.90 7.58
N TRP A 74 -1.16 29.93 8.49
CA TRP A 74 -1.31 30.20 9.93
C TRP A 74 -0.06 30.79 10.58
N GLU A 75 1.13 30.43 10.10
CA GLU A 75 2.39 31.06 10.51
C GLU A 75 2.36 32.58 10.18
N LYS A 76 1.79 32.99 9.05
CA LYS A 76 1.58 34.43 8.76
C LYS A 76 0.56 35.10 9.68
N VAL A 77 -0.48 34.37 10.10
CA VAL A 77 -1.47 34.91 11.05
C VAL A 77 -0.81 35.17 12.40
N ILE A 78 0.01 34.23 12.88
CA ILE A 78 0.66 34.37 14.18
C ILE A 78 1.73 35.46 14.21
N GLU A 79 2.37 35.78 13.09
CA GLU A 79 3.25 36.96 12.97
C GLU A 79 2.51 38.27 13.31
N THR A 80 1.22 38.37 12.95
CA THR A 80 0.41 39.57 13.24
C THR A 80 -0.25 39.54 14.62
N LYS A 81 -0.52 38.35 15.16
CA LYS A 81 -1.21 38.13 16.43
C LYS A 81 -0.57 36.95 17.19
N PRO A 82 0.58 37.17 17.85
CA PRO A 82 1.39 36.09 18.42
C PRO A 82 0.71 35.36 19.59
N GLU A 83 -0.22 36.03 20.27
CA GLU A 83 -0.90 35.52 21.47
C GLU A 83 -2.27 34.89 21.16
N TYR A 84 -2.55 34.57 19.89
CA TYR A 84 -3.83 33.97 19.54
C TYR A 84 -3.82 32.45 19.78
N ARG A 85 -4.30 32.03 20.96
CA ARG A 85 -4.32 30.64 21.44
C ARG A 85 -4.89 29.65 20.42
N ASP A 86 -5.99 29.98 19.75
CA ASP A 86 -6.64 29.09 18.79
C ASP A 86 -5.74 28.80 17.57
N VAL A 87 -4.97 29.80 17.13
CA VAL A 87 -4.01 29.66 16.01
C VAL A 87 -2.85 28.77 16.43
N LEU A 88 -2.34 28.94 17.65
CA LEU A 88 -1.29 28.07 18.20
C LEU A 88 -1.76 26.62 18.30
N LEU A 89 -2.98 26.37 18.79
CA LEU A 89 -3.54 25.01 18.82
C LEU A 89 -3.73 24.43 17.42
N ARG A 90 -4.15 25.25 16.45
CA ARG A 90 -4.30 24.82 15.06
C ARG A 90 -2.96 24.46 14.43
N LEU A 91 -1.92 25.28 14.64
CA LEU A 91 -0.55 24.99 14.20
C LEU A 91 0.01 23.74 14.86
N ALA A 92 -0.24 23.52 16.16
CA ALA A 92 0.17 22.30 16.86
C ALA A 92 -0.46 21.05 16.22
N LEU A 93 -1.78 21.07 16.00
CA LEU A 93 -2.52 19.97 15.37
C LEU A 93 -2.03 19.67 13.95
N LEU A 94 -1.82 20.71 13.14
CA LEU A 94 -1.36 20.54 11.75
C LEU A 94 0.07 19.97 11.69
N ASN A 95 0.98 20.44 12.55
CA ASN A 95 2.33 19.90 12.63
C ASN A 95 2.34 18.43 13.11
N TRP A 96 1.49 18.08 14.07
CA TRP A 96 1.34 16.69 14.53
C TRP A 96 0.86 15.77 13.39
N ARG A 97 -0.10 16.22 12.56
CA ARG A 97 -0.62 15.44 11.41
C ARG A 97 0.45 15.10 10.36
N ILE A 98 1.49 15.93 10.24
CA ILE A 98 2.62 15.67 9.32
C ILE A 98 3.84 15.11 10.04
N PHE A 99 3.66 14.61 11.27
CA PHE A 99 4.69 14.01 12.12
C PHE A 99 5.83 14.96 12.49
N ASN A 100 5.60 16.28 12.46
CA ASN A 100 6.54 17.28 12.92
C ASN A 100 6.33 17.54 14.42
N ASN A 101 6.69 16.55 15.23
CA ASN A 101 6.37 16.53 16.66
C ASN A 101 7.03 17.68 17.44
N ASP A 102 8.26 18.06 17.08
CA ASP A 102 9.00 19.13 17.75
C ASP A 102 8.25 20.48 17.65
N LYS A 103 7.84 20.86 16.42
CA LYS A 103 7.02 22.07 16.21
C LYS A 103 5.64 21.93 16.83
N ALA A 104 5.04 20.73 16.77
CA ALA A 104 3.72 20.50 17.35
C ALA A 104 3.73 20.75 18.86
N GLU A 105 4.76 20.26 19.55
CA GLU A 105 4.97 20.46 20.97
C GLU A 105 5.25 21.94 21.29
N GLU A 106 6.11 22.61 20.52
CA GLU A 106 6.40 24.04 20.70
C GLU A 106 5.12 24.88 20.67
N TYR A 107 4.28 24.71 19.65
CA TYR A 107 3.02 25.45 19.54
C TYR A 107 2.01 25.08 20.62
N TRP A 108 1.95 23.80 21.01
CA TRP A 108 1.09 23.34 22.10
C TRP A 108 1.50 23.97 23.43
N GLN A 109 2.79 24.00 23.75
CA GLN A 109 3.31 24.63 24.97
C GLN A 109 3.02 26.13 24.98
N LYS A 110 3.22 26.82 23.85
CA LYS A 110 2.84 28.24 23.71
C LYS A 110 1.35 28.46 23.94
N ALA A 111 0.48 27.66 23.34
CA ALA A 111 -0.97 27.75 23.56
C ALA A 111 -1.35 27.50 25.03
N ASN A 112 -0.72 26.51 25.66
CA ASN A 112 -0.96 26.18 27.07
C ASN A 112 -0.54 27.33 27.99
N ASN A 113 0.58 27.99 27.71
CA ASN A 113 1.05 29.15 28.48
C ASN A 113 0.10 30.36 28.44
N LEU A 114 -0.78 30.43 27.44
CA LEU A 114 -1.80 31.47 27.31
C LEU A 114 -3.13 31.08 27.98
N ASP A 115 -3.26 29.86 28.51
CA ASP A 115 -4.48 29.42 29.18
C ASP A 115 -4.57 30.05 30.59
N PRO A 116 -5.59 30.89 30.86
CA PRO A 116 -5.78 31.50 32.17
C PRO A 116 -6.05 30.49 33.29
N ASN A 117 -6.46 29.27 32.94
CA ASN A 117 -6.84 28.21 33.87
C ASN A 117 -5.73 27.15 34.05
N LYS A 118 -4.46 27.48 33.74
CA LYS A 118 -3.32 26.56 33.84
C LYS A 118 -2.90 26.18 35.28
N GLU A 119 -3.63 26.61 36.32
CA GLU A 119 -3.36 26.21 37.72
C GLU A 119 -3.65 24.73 38.00
#